data_AF-A0A9D4HVI5-F1
#
_entry.id   AF-A0A9D4HVI5-F1
#
_cell.length_a   1.000
_cell.length_b   1.000
_cell.length_c   1.000
_cell.angle_alpha   90.00
_cell.angle_beta   90.00
_cell.angle_gamma   90.00
#
_symmetry.space_group_name_H-M   'P 1'
#
loop_
_entity.id
_entity.type
_entity.pdbx_description
1 polymer ?
#
loop_
_entity_poly.entity_id
_entity_poly.type
_entity_poly.pdbx_seq_one_letter_code
_entity_poly.pdbx_strand_id
1 'polypeptide(L)'
;MEYKESKCIAKLYPSLPPVPVPSAPPEPTSDEGTAQSYRLQKINEIQKEIATERDKRANLYKKYHRGVRVIAGVDNALVVSSMVLGAAGIGVLSTIIAAPVAIAMEGAAIGIGLLSIIGGQTNKKLLMKAEKHEKIKTLAEAKLNTISDLISKALADDQISDKEYSLILSELDKFNQMKEEIRSKIRVGIDEETKQSLIAKGREDAILSFQNMFSKSREKQTNTSQST
;
A
#
# COMPACT_ATOMS: atom_id res chain seq x y z
N MET A 1 -24.18 -8.36 51.31
CA MET A 1 -23.83 -9.73 50.91
C MET A 1 -25.11 -10.40 50.44
N GLU A 2 -25.30 -10.53 49.14
CA GLU A 2 -26.37 -11.35 48.58
C GLU A 2 -25.91 -11.82 47.20
N TYR A 3 -25.60 -13.10 47.09
CA TYR A 3 -25.21 -13.77 45.86
C TYR A 3 -26.48 -14.36 45.22
N LYS A 4 -26.77 -13.99 43.97
CA LYS A 4 -27.80 -14.63 43.16
C LYS A 4 -27.35 -14.80 41.71
N GLU A 5 -27.65 -16.00 41.21
CA GLU A 5 -27.69 -16.44 39.81
C GLU A 5 -26.39 -16.82 39.09
N SER A 6 -25.90 -18.00 39.46
CA SER A 6 -25.40 -18.97 38.47
C SER A 6 -26.59 -19.82 37.97
N LYS A 7 -26.98 -19.68 36.70
CA LYS A 7 -27.95 -20.58 36.06
C LYS A 7 -27.53 -20.95 34.63
N CYS A 8 -27.18 -22.23 34.51
CA CYS A 8 -27.46 -23.12 33.39
C CYS A 8 -26.99 -22.76 31.97
N ILE A 9 -25.83 -23.30 31.57
CA ILE A 9 -25.69 -24.00 30.28
C ILE A 9 -24.78 -25.23 30.50
N ALA A 10 -25.34 -26.32 31.00
CA ALA A 10 -24.66 -27.61 31.12
C ALA A 10 -25.59 -28.72 30.61
N LYS A 11 -25.91 -28.69 29.31
CA LYS A 11 -26.50 -29.82 28.58
C LYS A 11 -26.18 -29.71 27.09
N LEU A 12 -24.98 -30.12 26.68
CA LEU A 12 -24.76 -30.52 25.29
C LEU A 12 -23.58 -31.49 25.13
N TYR A 13 -23.58 -32.60 25.88
CA TYR A 13 -22.96 -33.82 25.37
C TYR A 13 -23.85 -35.02 25.76
N PRO A 14 -24.37 -35.78 24.79
CA PRO A 14 -25.03 -37.04 25.08
C PRO A 14 -24.01 -38.06 25.60
N SER A 15 -24.38 -38.77 26.67
CA SER A 15 -23.57 -39.81 27.29
C SER A 15 -23.32 -40.96 26.31
N LEU A 16 -22.05 -41.21 25.98
CA LEU A 16 -21.61 -42.40 25.25
C LEU A 16 -21.70 -43.65 26.14
N PRO A 17 -22.10 -44.80 25.60
CA PRO A 17 -22.16 -46.05 26.35
C PRO A 17 -20.74 -46.53 26.76
N PRO A 18 -20.61 -47.26 27.88
CA PRO A 18 -19.32 -47.74 28.36
C PRO A 18 -18.74 -48.78 27.40
N VAL A 19 -17.58 -48.47 26.83
CA VAL A 19 -16.81 -49.41 26.00
C VAL A 19 -16.14 -50.43 26.92
N PRO A 20 -16.27 -51.75 26.65
CA PRO A 20 -15.63 -52.78 27.45
C PRO A 20 -14.12 -52.74 27.25
N VAL A 21 -13.37 -52.73 28.35
CA VAL A 21 -11.90 -52.71 28.37
C VAL A 21 -11.36 -54.09 27.97
N PRO A 22 -10.55 -54.22 26.90
CA PRO A 22 -9.72 -55.38 26.68
C PRO A 22 -8.34 -55.15 27.29
N SER A 23 -7.87 -56.17 28.00
CA SER A 23 -6.56 -56.33 28.63
C SER A 23 -5.38 -55.85 27.76
N ALA A 24 -4.39 -55.20 28.39
CA ALA A 24 -3.03 -54.97 27.85
C ALA A 24 -2.36 -56.30 27.40
N PRO A 25 -1.25 -56.37 26.58
CA PRO A 25 -0.25 -55.37 26.07
C PRO A 25 0.00 -55.46 24.51
N PRO A 26 0.86 -54.69 23.76
CA PRO A 26 2.17 -54.08 24.06
C PRO A 26 2.35 -52.59 23.66
N GLU A 27 3.49 -51.99 24.03
CA GLU A 27 3.90 -50.60 23.75
C GLU A 27 3.74 -50.16 22.28
N PRO A 28 3.24 -48.94 22.00
CA PRO A 28 3.33 -48.34 20.68
C PRO A 28 4.53 -47.40 20.58
N THR A 29 5.64 -47.87 20.02
CA THR A 29 6.75 -47.03 19.51
C THR A 29 6.39 -46.39 18.15
N SER A 30 5.16 -45.88 17.98
CA SER A 30 4.64 -45.43 16.67
C SER A 30 4.02 -44.02 16.65
N ASP A 31 4.17 -43.23 17.73
CA ASP A 31 3.58 -41.89 17.83
C ASP A 31 4.52 -40.76 17.35
N GLU A 32 5.80 -41.06 17.14
CA GLU A 32 6.82 -40.05 16.79
C GLU A 32 6.84 -39.74 15.28
N GLY A 33 6.61 -40.75 14.43
CA GLY A 33 6.59 -40.59 12.97
C GLY A 33 5.38 -39.79 12.45
N THR A 34 4.24 -39.87 13.14
CA THR A 34 3.04 -39.07 12.84
C THR A 34 3.23 -37.61 13.24
N ALA A 35 3.87 -37.35 14.39
CA ALA A 35 4.19 -36.00 14.85
C ALA A 35 5.20 -35.29 13.93
N GLN A 36 6.23 -35.99 13.47
CA GLN A 36 7.22 -35.44 12.52
C GLN A 36 6.58 -35.09 11.17
N SER A 37 5.75 -35.99 10.62
CA SER A 37 5.02 -35.75 9.38
C SER A 37 4.10 -34.52 9.47
N TYR A 38 3.41 -34.35 10.60
CA TYR A 38 2.56 -33.18 10.86
C TYR A 38 3.36 -31.87 10.92
N ARG A 39 4.50 -31.85 11.62
CA ARG A 39 5.38 -30.66 11.73
C ARG A 39 5.92 -30.25 10.37
N LEU A 40 6.38 -31.21 9.58
CA LEU A 40 6.91 -30.98 8.24
C LEU A 40 5.83 -30.44 7.30
N GLN A 41 4.63 -31.04 7.31
CA GLN A 41 3.48 -30.50 6.58
C GLN A 41 3.22 -29.04 6.98
N LYS A 42 3.22 -28.75 8.29
CA LYS A 42 2.89 -27.42 8.77
C LYS A 42 3.92 -26.37 8.35
N ILE A 43 5.20 -26.73 8.38
CA ILE A 43 6.28 -25.87 7.89
C ILE A 43 6.13 -25.60 6.39
N ASN A 44 5.77 -26.63 5.60
CA ASN A 44 5.55 -26.48 4.16
C ASN A 44 4.36 -25.56 3.85
N GLU A 45 3.27 -25.67 4.63
CA GLU A 45 2.14 -24.74 4.57
C GLU A 45 2.58 -23.29 4.83
N ILE A 46 3.37 -23.05 5.87
CA ILE A 46 3.91 -21.73 6.21
C ILE A 46 4.78 -21.18 5.08
N GLN A 47 5.68 -22.01 4.54
CA GLN A 47 6.55 -21.63 3.43
C GLN A 47 5.73 -21.24 2.20
N LYS A 48 4.69 -22.02 1.88
CA LYS A 48 3.76 -21.73 0.78
C LYS A 48 2.97 -20.45 1.02
N GLU A 49 2.52 -20.21 2.25
CA GLU A 49 1.81 -18.98 2.60
C GLU A 49 2.69 -17.75 2.36
N ILE A 50 3.92 -17.74 2.88
CA ILE A 50 4.88 -16.64 2.68
C ILE A 50 5.23 -16.48 1.20
N ALA A 51 5.42 -17.58 0.46
CA ALA A 51 5.70 -17.55 -0.97
C ALA A 51 4.56 -16.90 -1.77
N THR A 52 3.31 -17.32 -1.50
CA THR A 52 2.14 -16.73 -2.18
C THR A 52 1.96 -15.26 -1.83
N GLU A 53 2.23 -14.85 -0.59
CA GLU A 53 2.22 -13.46 -0.19
C GLU A 53 3.29 -12.66 -0.94
N ARG A 54 4.53 -13.17 -1.03
CA ARG A 54 5.61 -12.56 -1.82
C ARG A 54 5.18 -12.32 -3.27
N ASP A 55 4.60 -13.34 -3.92
CA ASP A 55 4.21 -13.27 -5.32
C ASP A 55 3.05 -12.31 -5.56
N LYS A 56 2.05 -12.32 -4.66
CA LYS A 56 0.95 -11.33 -4.67
C LYS A 56 1.51 -9.91 -4.57
N ARG A 57 2.45 -9.68 -3.65
CA ARG A 57 3.08 -8.37 -3.44
C ARG A 57 3.94 -7.95 -4.62
N ALA A 58 4.68 -8.87 -5.24
CA ALA A 58 5.44 -8.61 -6.46
C ALA A 58 4.55 -8.21 -7.64
N ASN A 59 3.40 -8.87 -7.81
CA ASN A 59 2.46 -8.53 -8.87
C ASN A 59 1.82 -7.15 -8.64
N LEU A 60 1.41 -6.85 -7.40
CA LEU A 60 0.89 -5.54 -7.05
C LEU A 60 1.93 -4.44 -7.26
N TYR A 61 3.17 -4.65 -6.82
CA TYR A 61 4.28 -3.73 -7.07
C TYR A 61 4.44 -3.43 -8.55
N LYS A 62 4.48 -4.45 -9.42
CA LYS A 62 4.62 -4.28 -10.87
C LYS A 62 3.50 -3.42 -11.47
N LYS A 63 2.25 -3.63 -11.02
CA LYS A 63 1.09 -2.84 -11.47
C LYS A 63 1.20 -1.37 -11.06
N TYR A 64 1.53 -1.10 -9.80
CA TYR A 64 1.69 0.27 -9.30
C TYR A 64 2.88 0.98 -9.93
N HIS A 65 4.03 0.30 -10.04
CA HIS A 65 5.22 0.85 -10.65
C HIS A 65 5.03 1.14 -12.14
N ARG A 66 4.26 0.32 -12.86
CA ARG A 66 3.87 0.60 -14.25
C ARG A 66 3.02 1.88 -14.34
N GLY A 67 2.07 2.08 -13.41
CA GLY A 67 1.28 3.30 -13.34
C GLY A 67 2.14 4.56 -13.12
N VAL A 68 3.06 4.51 -12.15
CA VAL A 68 4.03 5.59 -11.89
C VAL A 68 4.86 5.91 -13.14
N ARG A 69 5.33 4.88 -13.85
CA ARG A 69 6.12 5.06 -15.08
C ARG A 69 5.33 5.73 -16.21
N VAL A 70 4.04 5.39 -16.35
CA VAL A 70 3.16 6.02 -17.35
C VAL A 70 2.97 7.50 -17.03
N ILE A 71 2.69 7.85 -15.77
CA ILE A 71 2.51 9.25 -15.35
C ILE A 71 3.80 10.04 -15.58
N ALA A 72 4.95 9.52 -15.15
CA ALA A 72 6.24 10.18 -15.38
C ALA A 72 6.55 10.34 -16.88
N GLY A 73 6.16 9.39 -17.72
CA GLY A 73 6.30 9.49 -19.18
C GLY A 73 5.44 10.61 -19.77
N VAL A 74 4.21 10.77 -19.28
CA VAL A 74 3.31 11.88 -19.69
C VAL A 74 3.88 13.23 -19.23
N ASP A 75 4.33 13.33 -17.98
CA ASP A 75 4.93 14.57 -17.46
C ASP A 75 6.17 14.97 -18.27
N ASN A 76 7.07 14.02 -18.56
CA ASN A 76 8.25 14.27 -19.39
C ASN A 76 7.87 14.71 -20.81
N ALA A 77 6.87 14.07 -21.42
CA ALA A 77 6.40 14.46 -22.75
C ALA A 77 5.78 15.86 -22.77
N LEU A 78 5.04 16.22 -21.72
CA LEU A 78 4.45 17.55 -21.55
C LEU A 78 5.52 18.62 -21.35
N VAL A 79 6.56 18.33 -20.56
CA VAL A 79 7.70 19.25 -20.40
C VAL A 79 8.40 19.48 -21.75
N VAL A 80 8.71 18.42 -22.49
CA VAL A 80 9.36 18.54 -23.81
C VAL A 80 8.49 19.31 -24.79
N SER A 81 7.18 19.04 -24.82
CA SER A 81 6.26 19.76 -25.72
C SER A 81 6.14 21.23 -25.35
N SER A 82 6.10 21.58 -24.06
CA SER A 82 6.08 22.98 -23.62
C SER A 82 7.33 23.76 -24.02
N MET A 83 8.52 23.13 -24.01
CA MET A 83 9.75 23.78 -24.46
C MET A 83 9.71 24.09 -25.98
N VAL A 84 9.15 23.18 -26.79
CA VAL A 84 8.97 23.39 -28.23
C VAL A 84 7.93 24.48 -28.51
N LEU A 85 6.79 24.45 -27.79
CA LEU A 85 5.73 25.44 -27.95
C LEU A 85 6.17 26.84 -27.50
N GLY A 86 6.96 26.95 -26.43
CA GLY A 86 7.51 28.21 -25.93
C GLY A 86 8.40 28.92 -26.95
N ALA A 87 9.16 28.16 -27.75
CA ALA A 87 9.98 28.72 -28.83
C ALA A 87 9.12 29.27 -29.99
N ALA A 88 8.00 28.62 -30.31
CA ALA A 88 7.09 29.06 -31.38
C ALA A 88 6.15 30.20 -30.97
N GLY A 89 5.73 30.26 -29.70
CA GLY A 89 4.74 31.21 -29.20
C GLY A 89 5.17 32.68 -29.25
N ILE A 90 6.47 32.96 -29.09
CA ILE A 90 7.01 34.33 -29.15
C ILE A 90 6.79 34.97 -30.53
N GLY A 91 6.81 34.17 -31.61
CA GLY A 91 6.58 34.66 -32.98
C GLY A 91 5.12 34.91 -33.33
N VAL A 92 4.17 34.22 -32.67
CA VAL A 92 2.74 34.37 -32.96
C VAL A 92 2.15 35.58 -32.23
N LEU A 93 2.60 35.86 -31.01
CA LEU A 93 2.16 37.00 -30.20
C LEU A 93 2.49 38.38 -30.81
N SER A 94 3.41 38.45 -31.78
CA SER A 94 3.73 39.70 -32.48
C SER A 94 2.74 40.06 -33.61
N THR A 95 1.69 39.28 -33.83
CA THR A 95 0.73 39.49 -34.93
C THR A 95 -0.69 39.80 -34.42
N ILE A 96 -1.43 40.67 -35.13
CA ILE A 96 -2.79 41.13 -34.75
C ILE A 96 -3.82 39.97 -34.68
N ILE A 97 -3.55 38.86 -35.36
CA ILE A 97 -4.40 37.65 -35.38
C ILE A 97 -4.23 36.82 -34.07
N ALA A 98 -3.32 37.22 -33.16
CA ALA A 98 -3.00 36.46 -31.96
C ALA A 98 -4.10 36.47 -30.88
N ALA A 99 -4.99 37.47 -30.86
CA ALA A 99 -5.94 37.63 -29.74
C ALA A 99 -6.90 36.43 -29.52
N PRO A 100 -7.53 35.85 -30.56
CA PRO A 100 -8.38 34.66 -30.39
C PRO A 100 -7.58 33.42 -29.98
N VAL A 101 -6.35 33.29 -30.46
CA VAL A 101 -5.45 32.16 -30.14
C VAL A 101 -4.96 32.25 -28.69
N ALA A 102 -4.67 33.46 -28.21
CA ALA A 102 -4.25 33.71 -26.83
C ALA A 102 -5.35 33.32 -25.82
N ILE A 103 -6.60 33.70 -26.07
CA ILE A 103 -7.74 33.34 -25.20
C ILE A 103 -7.92 31.81 -25.12
N ALA A 104 -7.79 31.11 -26.25
CA ALA A 104 -7.88 29.65 -26.29
C ALA A 104 -6.71 28.98 -25.54
N MET A 105 -5.49 29.53 -25.63
CA MET A 105 -4.32 29.03 -24.91
C MET A 105 -4.40 29.26 -23.40
N GLU A 106 -4.90 30.42 -22.94
CA GLU A 106 -5.07 30.71 -21.51
C GLU A 106 -6.04 29.73 -20.85
N GLY A 107 -7.16 29.41 -21.51
CA GLY A 107 -8.10 28.40 -21.02
C GLY A 107 -7.50 27.00 -20.93
N ALA A 108 -6.69 26.60 -21.91
CA ALA A 108 -6.00 25.31 -21.90
C ALA A 108 -4.92 25.22 -20.81
N ALA A 109 -4.17 26.29 -20.57
CA ALA A 109 -3.12 26.35 -19.55
C ALA A 109 -3.67 26.17 -18.12
N ILE A 110 -4.83 26.77 -17.82
CA ILE A 110 -5.52 26.58 -16.52
C ILE A 110 -5.89 25.10 -16.32
N GLY A 111 -6.43 24.45 -17.36
CA GLY A 111 -6.80 23.03 -17.31
C GLY A 111 -5.61 22.11 -17.08
N ILE A 112 -4.50 22.36 -17.78
CA ILE A 112 -3.26 21.58 -17.64
C ILE A 112 -2.65 21.75 -16.25
N GLY A 113 -2.58 22.98 -15.72
CA GLY A 113 -2.03 23.26 -14.40
C GLY A 113 -2.76 22.51 -13.28
N LEU A 114 -4.10 22.49 -13.31
CA LEU A 114 -4.90 21.73 -12.34
C LEU A 114 -4.65 20.22 -12.46
N LEU A 115 -4.52 19.70 -13.69
CA LEU A 115 -4.25 18.30 -13.95
C LEU A 115 -2.88 17.88 -13.41
N SER A 116 -1.86 18.74 -13.53
CA SER A 116 -0.50 18.48 -13.00
C SER A 116 -0.48 18.40 -11.47
N ILE A 117 -1.24 19.24 -10.76
CA ILE A 117 -1.33 19.18 -9.29
C ILE A 117 -1.98 17.87 -8.84
N ILE A 118 -3.11 17.51 -9.45
CA ILE A 118 -3.84 16.25 -9.14
C ILE A 118 -2.99 15.03 -9.53
N GLY A 119 -2.33 15.09 -10.68
CA GLY A 119 -1.41 14.07 -11.18
C GLY A 119 -0.24 13.83 -10.24
N GLY A 120 0.41 14.89 -9.77
CA GLY A 120 1.53 14.82 -8.83
C GLY A 120 1.15 14.17 -7.50
N GLN A 121 0.00 14.53 -6.92
CA GLN A 121 -0.49 13.90 -5.69
C GLN A 121 -0.82 12.41 -5.89
N THR A 122 -1.44 12.08 -7.02
CA THR A 122 -1.78 10.69 -7.36
C THR A 122 -0.51 9.87 -7.58
N ASN A 123 0.50 10.43 -8.25
CA ASN A 123 1.78 9.78 -8.49
C ASN A 123 2.51 9.43 -7.20
N LYS A 124 2.58 10.37 -6.24
CA LYS A 124 3.19 10.13 -4.92
C LYS A 124 2.46 9.04 -4.14
N LYS A 125 1.11 9.05 -4.12
CA LYS A 125 0.32 7.97 -3.49
C LYS A 125 0.54 6.61 -4.14
N LEU A 126 0.67 6.55 -5.47
CA LEU A 126 0.99 5.32 -6.18
C LEU A 126 2.41 4.84 -5.86
N LEU A 127 3.37 5.76 -5.73
CA LEU A 127 4.75 5.45 -5.34
C LEU A 127 4.82 4.89 -3.92
N MET A 128 4.15 5.52 -2.94
CA MET A 128 4.09 4.99 -1.57
C MET A 128 3.42 3.61 -1.51
N LYS A 129 2.38 3.38 -2.32
CA LYS A 129 1.75 2.05 -2.45
C LYS A 129 2.72 1.04 -3.06
N ALA A 130 3.46 1.41 -4.11
CA ALA A 130 4.48 0.56 -4.70
C ALA A 130 5.58 0.22 -3.67
N GLU A 131 6.14 1.21 -3.00
CA GLU A 131 7.19 1.07 -1.98
C GLU A 131 6.74 0.14 -0.84
N LYS A 132 5.49 0.26 -0.37
CA LYS A 132 4.91 -0.69 0.60
C LYS A 132 4.98 -2.14 0.12
N HIS A 133 4.59 -2.37 -1.13
CA HIS A 133 4.57 -3.71 -1.71
C HIS A 133 5.99 -4.25 -1.96
N GLU A 134 6.93 -3.38 -2.32
CA GLU A 134 8.34 -3.70 -2.45
C GLU A 134 8.97 -4.11 -1.11
N LYS A 135 8.82 -3.29 -0.07
CA LYS A 135 9.35 -3.58 1.27
C LYS A 135 8.84 -4.90 1.81
N ILE A 136 7.53 -5.17 1.67
CA ILE A 136 6.94 -6.44 2.12
C ILE A 136 7.42 -7.62 1.27
N LYS A 137 7.62 -7.43 -0.04
CA LYS A 137 8.19 -8.46 -0.91
C LYS A 137 9.62 -8.81 -0.47
N THR A 138 10.48 -7.82 -0.29
CA THR A 138 11.87 -8.02 0.14
C THR A 138 11.94 -8.67 1.51
N LEU A 139 11.06 -8.26 2.44
CA LEU A 139 10.94 -8.90 3.74
C LEU A 139 10.52 -10.37 3.62
N ALA A 140 9.49 -10.67 2.82
CA ALA A 140 9.02 -12.04 2.60
C ALA A 140 10.10 -12.91 1.94
N GLU A 141 10.86 -12.37 1.00
CA GLU A 141 11.97 -13.05 0.33
C GLU A 141 13.10 -13.38 1.32
N ALA A 142 13.49 -12.43 2.17
CA ALA A 142 14.49 -12.68 3.21
C ALA A 142 14.04 -13.76 4.21
N LYS A 143 12.78 -13.71 4.66
CA LYS A 143 12.24 -14.68 5.62
C LYS A 143 12.04 -16.07 5.02
N LEU A 144 11.61 -16.14 3.76
CA LEU A 144 11.50 -17.41 3.04
C LEU A 144 12.86 -18.08 2.90
N ASN A 145 13.92 -17.31 2.58
CA ASN A 145 15.28 -17.85 2.51
C ASN A 145 15.73 -18.39 3.88
N THR A 146 15.50 -17.65 4.96
CA THR A 146 15.82 -18.12 6.32
C THR A 146 15.05 -19.39 6.70
N ILE A 147 13.75 -19.46 6.41
CA ILE A 147 12.93 -20.65 6.68
C ILE A 147 13.42 -21.83 5.83
N SER A 148 13.73 -21.61 4.55
CA SER A 148 14.27 -22.64 3.66
C SER A 148 15.62 -23.17 4.16
N ASP A 149 16.49 -22.30 4.67
CA ASP A 149 17.77 -22.70 5.26
C ASP A 149 17.56 -23.51 6.54
N LEU A 150 16.61 -23.13 7.40
CA LEU A 150 16.26 -23.88 8.61
C LEU A 150 15.69 -25.26 8.28
N ILE A 151 14.80 -25.34 7.28
CA ILE A 151 14.26 -26.62 6.79
C ILE A 151 15.37 -27.48 6.23
N SER A 152 16.26 -26.93 5.41
CA SER A 152 17.35 -27.70 4.79
C SER A 152 18.31 -28.27 5.82
N LYS A 153 18.54 -27.55 6.93
CA LYS A 153 19.32 -28.04 8.07
C LYS A 153 18.59 -29.15 8.82
N ALA A 154 17.31 -28.95 9.15
CA ALA A 154 16.53 -29.96 9.88
C ALA A 154 16.30 -31.24 9.06
N LEU A 155 16.22 -31.14 7.73
CA LEU A 155 16.15 -32.28 6.83
C LEU A 155 17.49 -33.02 6.66
N ALA A 156 18.63 -32.39 6.98
CA ALA A 156 19.93 -33.07 6.92
C ALA A 156 20.05 -34.16 8.00
N ASP A 157 19.37 -33.96 9.13
CA ASP A 157 19.36 -34.87 10.27
C ASP A 157 18.12 -35.79 10.28
N ASP A 158 17.32 -35.78 9.20
CA ASP A 158 16.05 -36.51 9.00
C ASP A 158 14.97 -36.31 10.11
N GLN A 159 15.19 -35.36 11.02
CA GLN A 159 14.35 -35.13 12.19
C GLN A 159 14.22 -33.62 12.46
N ILE A 160 12.98 -33.15 12.62
CA ILE A 160 12.71 -31.77 13.03
C ILE A 160 12.53 -31.74 14.54
N SER A 161 13.48 -31.16 15.25
CA SER A 161 13.38 -31.00 16.70
C SER A 161 12.33 -29.94 17.07
N ASP A 162 11.78 -30.05 18.28
CA ASP A 162 10.82 -29.08 18.84
C ASP A 162 11.38 -27.64 18.84
N LYS A 163 12.69 -27.51 19.05
CA LYS A 163 13.40 -26.22 19.07
C LYS A 163 13.42 -25.59 17.68
N GLU A 164 13.70 -26.37 16.64
CA GLU A 164 13.71 -25.88 15.25
C GLU A 164 12.30 -25.54 14.78
N TYR A 165 11.32 -26.37 15.13
CA TYR A 165 9.91 -26.10 14.83
C TYR A 165 9.44 -24.79 15.48
N SER A 166 9.76 -24.59 16.77
CA SER A 166 9.46 -23.35 17.49
C SER A 166 10.18 -22.13 16.88
N LEU A 167 11.43 -22.31 16.43
CA LEU A 167 12.18 -21.25 15.77
C LEU A 167 11.50 -20.81 14.46
N ILE A 168 11.04 -21.76 13.63
CA ILE A 168 10.32 -21.47 12.38
C ILE A 168 9.01 -20.71 12.66
N LEU A 169 8.24 -21.12 13.67
CA LEU A 169 7.03 -20.42 14.08
C LEU A 169 7.33 -18.98 14.54
N SER A 170 8.38 -18.80 15.36
CA SER A 170 8.78 -17.46 15.80
C SER A 170 9.18 -16.55 14.64
N GLU A 171 9.74 -17.13 13.57
CA GLU A 171 10.15 -16.39 12.38
C GLU A 171 8.96 -15.93 11.53
N LEU A 172 7.90 -16.76 11.48
CA LEU A 172 6.60 -16.38 10.91
C LEU A 172 5.94 -15.25 11.71
N ASP A 173 5.97 -15.31 13.04
CA ASP A 173 5.41 -14.27 13.89
C ASP A 173 6.14 -12.93 13.70
N LYS A 174 7.48 -12.97 13.69
CA LYS A 174 8.30 -11.79 13.35
C LYS A 174 7.98 -11.24 11.97
N PHE A 175 7.79 -12.11 10.97
CA PHE A 175 7.36 -11.70 9.64
C PHE A 175 6.02 -10.96 9.68
N ASN A 176 5.03 -11.48 10.41
CA ASN A 176 3.73 -10.86 10.56
C ASN A 176 3.79 -9.52 11.28
N GLN A 177 4.60 -9.41 12.34
CA GLN A 177 4.84 -8.17 13.06
C GLN A 177 5.45 -7.09 12.15
N MET A 178 6.56 -7.39 11.49
CA MET A 178 7.23 -6.44 10.58
C MET A 178 6.35 -6.07 9.38
N LYS A 179 5.54 -7.00 8.88
CA LYS A 179 4.54 -6.73 7.83
C LYS A 179 3.53 -5.68 8.27
N GLU A 180 3.08 -5.75 9.52
CA GLU A 180 2.12 -4.79 10.06
C GLU A 180 2.76 -3.43 10.37
N GLU A 181 4.00 -3.41 10.85
CA GLU A 181 4.79 -2.18 10.98
C GLU A 181 4.98 -1.45 9.64
N ILE A 182 5.26 -2.18 8.56
CA ILE A 182 5.35 -1.58 7.22
C ILE A 182 3.99 -1.03 6.79
N ARG A 183 2.89 -1.74 7.07
CA ARG A 183 1.54 -1.29 6.74
C ARG A 183 1.15 -0.03 7.50
N SER A 184 1.43 0.02 8.80
CA SER A 184 1.09 1.16 9.66
C SER A 184 1.92 2.38 9.27
N LYS A 185 3.23 2.25 9.07
CA LYS A 185 4.12 3.34 8.67
C LYS A 185 3.70 3.98 7.35
N ILE A 186 3.34 3.16 6.35
CA ILE A 186 2.88 3.68 5.06
C ILE A 186 1.48 4.30 5.17
N ARG A 187 0.58 3.73 5.98
CA ARG A 187 -0.75 4.31 6.21
C ARG A 187 -0.64 5.71 6.84
N VAL A 188 0.21 5.87 7.85
CA VAL A 188 0.48 7.17 8.48
C VAL A 188 1.11 8.14 7.47
N GLY A 189 2.07 7.69 6.67
CA GLY A 189 2.68 8.52 5.62
C GLY A 189 1.68 9.07 4.60
N ILE A 190 0.72 8.24 4.16
CA ILE A 190 -0.34 8.66 3.22
C ILE A 190 -1.32 9.65 3.88
N ASP A 191 -1.63 9.48 5.16
CA ASP A 191 -2.53 10.36 5.90
C ASP A 191 -1.91 11.74 6.10
N GLU A 192 -0.64 11.79 6.54
CA GLU A 192 0.11 13.04 6.70
C GLU A 192 0.30 13.77 5.36
N GLU A 193 0.58 13.04 4.28
CA GLU A 193 0.64 13.64 2.95
C GLU A 193 -0.72 14.23 2.54
N THR A 194 -1.83 13.54 2.84
CA THR A 194 -3.18 14.03 2.51
C THR A 194 -3.52 15.27 3.32
N LYS A 195 -3.12 15.35 4.60
CA LYS A 195 -3.26 16.56 5.41
C LYS A 195 -2.45 17.72 4.83
N GLN A 196 -1.19 17.49 4.47
CA GLN A 196 -0.34 18.52 3.86
C GLN A 196 -0.91 19.00 2.52
N SER A 197 -1.46 18.09 1.71
CA SER A 197 -2.05 18.45 0.43
C SER A 197 -3.34 19.28 0.57
N LEU A 198 -4.16 18.99 1.59
CA LEU A 198 -5.34 19.81 1.91
C LEU A 198 -4.94 21.21 2.43
N ILE A 199 -3.89 21.30 3.26
CA ILE A 199 -3.36 22.58 3.74
C ILE A 199 -2.80 23.40 2.57
N ALA A 200 -2.04 22.79 1.68
CA ALA A 200 -1.50 23.46 0.49
C ALA A 200 -2.63 23.97 -0.42
N LYS A 201 -3.64 23.13 -0.69
CA LYS A 201 -4.80 23.52 -1.48
C LYS A 201 -5.57 24.69 -0.84
N GLY A 202 -5.79 24.64 0.48
CA GLY A 202 -6.44 25.74 1.20
C GLY A 202 -5.66 27.06 1.11
N ARG A 203 -4.32 27.01 1.06
CA ARG A 203 -3.49 28.21 0.84
C ARG A 203 -3.61 28.74 -0.58
N GLU A 204 -3.61 27.87 -1.59
CA GLU A 204 -3.77 28.26 -2.99
C GLU A 204 -5.14 28.89 -3.24
N ASP A 205 -6.21 28.27 -2.75
CA ASP A 205 -7.57 28.80 -2.86
C ASP A 205 -7.70 30.17 -2.20
N ALA A 206 -7.04 30.38 -1.05
CA ALA A 206 -6.99 31.69 -0.40
C ALA A 206 -6.25 32.72 -1.26
N ILE A 207 -5.09 32.39 -1.82
CA ILE A 207 -4.31 33.29 -2.69
C ILE A 207 -5.12 33.67 -3.94
N LEU A 208 -5.77 32.69 -4.59
CA LEU A 208 -6.62 32.93 -5.76
C LEU A 208 -7.81 33.83 -5.41
N SER A 209 -8.43 33.62 -4.25
CA SER A 209 -9.53 34.47 -3.77
C SER A 209 -9.09 35.93 -3.58
N PHE A 210 -7.90 36.15 -3.03
CA PHE A 210 -7.32 37.49 -2.86
C PHE A 210 -7.00 38.14 -4.21
N GLN A 211 -6.37 37.42 -5.14
CA GLN A 211 -6.05 37.95 -6.47
C GLN A 211 -7.32 38.35 -7.23
N ASN A 212 -8.38 37.54 -7.14
CA ASN A 212 -9.65 37.83 -7.78
C ASN A 212 -10.33 39.06 -7.16
N MET A 213 -10.25 39.23 -5.83
CA MET A 213 -10.75 40.42 -5.13
C MET A 213 -10.02 41.71 -5.56
N PHE A 214 -8.70 41.67 -5.71
CA PHE A 214 -7.92 42.83 -6.18
C PHE A 214 -8.19 43.16 -7.65
N SER A 215 -8.34 42.15 -8.50
CA SER A 215 -8.63 42.34 -9.92
C SER A 215 -10.03 42.96 -10.12
N LYS A 216 -11.04 42.44 -9.42
CA LYS A 216 -12.42 42.96 -9.45
C LYS A 216 -12.53 44.40 -8.92
N SER A 217 -11.73 44.76 -7.91
CA SER A 217 -11.67 46.14 -7.41
C SER A 217 -11.07 47.11 -8.44
N ARG A 218 -10.09 46.66 -9.23
CA ARG A 218 -9.42 47.46 -10.27
C ARG A 218 -10.33 47.71 -11.49
N GLU A 219 -11.15 46.71 -11.85
CA GLU A 219 -12.18 46.81 -12.90
C GLU A 219 -13.31 47.79 -12.53
N LYS A 220 -13.67 47.85 -11.25
CA LYS A 220 -14.71 48.76 -10.77
C LYS A 220 -14.29 50.24 -10.89
N GLN A 221 -13.02 50.55 -10.62
CA GLN A 221 -12.48 51.92 -10.73
C GLN A 221 -12.36 52.40 -12.18
N THR A 222 -12.03 51.50 -13.11
CA THR A 222 -11.89 51.83 -14.54
C THR A 222 -13.24 52.12 -15.20
N ASN A 223 -14.30 51.38 -14.85
CA ASN A 223 -15.65 51.62 -15.36
C ASN A 223 -16.32 52.88 -14.78
N THR A 224 -16.00 53.28 -13.55
CA THR A 224 -16.54 54.53 -12.96
C THR A 224 -15.94 55.78 -13.59
N SER A 225 -14.73 55.71 -14.16
CA SER A 225 -14.05 56.85 -14.78
C SER A 225 -14.50 57.15 -16.22
N GLN A 226 -15.32 56.30 -16.83
CA GLN A 226 -15.84 56.47 -18.20
C GLN A 226 -17.31 56.96 -18.25
N SER A 227 -17.96 57.16 -17.10
CA SER A 227 -19.37 57.63 -17.02
C SER A 227 -19.53 59.04 -16.42
N THR A 228 -18.45 59.80 -16.34
CA THR A 228 -18.42 61.23 -15.99
C THR A 228 -17.77 62.00 -17.13
#